data_AF-A0A6T6SX57-F1
#
_entry.id   AF-A0A6T6SX57-F1
#
_cell.length_a   1.000
_cell.length_b   1.000
_cell.length_c   1.000
_cell.angle_alpha   90.00
_cell.angle_beta   90.00
_cell.angle_gamma   90.00
#
_symmetry.space_group_name_H-M   'P 1'
#
loop_
_entity.id
_entity.type
_entity.pdbx_description
1 polymer ?
#
loop_
_entity_poly.entity_id
_entity_poly.type
_entity_poly.pdbx_seq_one_letter_code
_entity_poly.pdbx_strand_id
1 'polypeptide(L)'
;AYRVFYWLVYNNTADLIKEIKHMTPHQKADAAVKHALRVHAALDLGDYDTFFRLYPQTPNQGRCIAKHMRDKLRLRTLRVLLRAYKPTIPASEVRRKLGFKGADA
;
A
#
# COMPACT_ATOMS: atom_id res chain seq x y z
N ALA A 1 -11.56 -4.86 -11.07
CA ALA A 1 -10.39 -4.89 -10.16
C ALA A 1 -9.12 -4.23 -10.74
N TYR A 2 -8.71 -4.51 -11.99
CA TYR A 2 -7.42 -4.04 -12.54
C TYR A 2 -7.27 -2.52 -12.69
N ARG A 3 -8.30 -1.80 -13.16
CA ARG A 3 -8.27 -0.34 -13.28
C ARG A 3 -8.02 0.38 -11.95
N VAL A 4 -8.59 -0.12 -10.86
CA VAL A 4 -8.37 0.41 -9.49
C VAL A 4 -6.89 0.33 -9.10
N PHE A 5 -6.23 -0.79 -9.39
CA PHE A 5 -4.78 -0.96 -9.17
C PHE A 5 -3.94 -0.07 -10.09
N TYR A 6 -4.35 0.12 -11.34
CA TYR A 6 -3.67 1.01 -12.28
C TYR A 6 -3.65 2.46 -11.78
N TRP A 7 -4.82 2.98 -11.38
CA TRP A 7 -4.94 4.33 -10.84
C TRP A 7 -4.18 4.50 -9.50
N LEU A 8 -4.17 3.46 -8.67
CA LEU A 8 -3.37 3.42 -7.44
C LEU A 8 -1.89 3.70 -7.71
N VAL A 9 -1.35 3.16 -8.81
CA VAL A 9 0.09 3.23 -9.14
C VAL A 9 0.48 4.47 -9.91
N TYR A 10 -0.45 5.03 -10.69
CA TYR A 10 -0.25 6.32 -11.32
C TYR A 10 -0.45 7.51 -10.37
N ASN A 11 -0.68 7.26 -9.07
CA ASN A 11 -0.81 8.29 -8.02
C ASN A 11 -1.91 9.32 -8.33
N ASN A 12 -2.94 8.90 -9.08
CA ASN A 12 -4.08 9.71 -9.45
C ASN A 12 -5.27 9.31 -8.58
N THR A 13 -5.19 9.73 -7.31
CA THR A 13 -6.21 9.48 -6.30
C THR A 13 -7.55 10.12 -6.67
N ALA A 14 -7.54 11.25 -7.39
CA ALA A 14 -8.74 11.92 -7.85
C ALA A 14 -9.55 11.06 -8.84
N ASP A 15 -8.90 10.49 -9.86
CA ASP A 15 -9.58 9.65 -10.84
C ASP A 15 -9.93 8.28 -10.27
N LEU A 16 -9.13 7.75 -9.32
CA LEU A 16 -9.50 6.58 -8.54
C LEU A 16 -10.80 6.81 -7.74
N ILE A 17 -10.94 7.94 -7.05
CA ILE A 17 -12.14 8.28 -6.28
C ILE A 17 -13.35 8.44 -7.21
N LYS A 18 -13.19 9.09 -8.37
CA LYS A 18 -14.26 9.16 -9.38
C LYS A 18 -14.68 7.76 -9.82
N GLU A 19 -13.73 6.89 -10.12
CA GLU A 19 -14.04 5.53 -10.56
C GLU A 19 -14.75 4.72 -9.46
N ILE A 20 -14.35 4.88 -8.19
CA ILE A 20 -15.03 4.28 -7.04
C ILE A 20 -16.47 4.82 -6.89
N LYS A 21 -16.72 6.10 -7.20
CA LYS A 21 -18.07 6.68 -7.20
C LYS A 21 -18.94 6.10 -8.31
N HIS A 22 -18.37 5.81 -9.48
CA HIS A 22 -19.08 5.21 -10.60
C HIS A 22 -19.29 3.68 -10.46
N MET A 23 -18.62 3.03 -9.51
CA MET A 23 -18.82 1.60 -9.26
C MET A 23 -20.15 1.29 -8.59
N THR A 24 -20.86 0.31 -9.15
CA THR A 24 -22.09 -0.25 -8.57
C THR A 24 -21.79 -1.02 -7.28
N PRO A 25 -22.77 -1.17 -6.36
CA PRO A 25 -22.60 -1.95 -5.13
C PRO A 25 -22.16 -3.40 -5.38
N HIS A 26 -22.64 -4.00 -6.47
CA HIS A 26 -22.28 -5.35 -6.88
C HIS A 26 -20.79 -5.47 -7.27
N GLN A 27 -20.23 -4.45 -7.93
CA GLN A 27 -18.79 -4.40 -8.25
C GLN A 27 -17.92 -4.16 -7.01
N LYS A 28 -18.43 -3.43 -6.01
CA LYS A 28 -17.75 -3.22 -4.72
C LYS A 28 -17.78 -4.46 -3.83
N ALA A 29 -18.68 -5.41 -4.10
CA ALA A 29 -18.79 -6.65 -3.32
C ALA A 29 -17.64 -7.63 -3.61
N ASP A 30 -17.03 -7.54 -4.80
CA ASP A 30 -15.91 -8.39 -5.25
C ASP A 30 -14.71 -8.29 -4.29
N ALA A 31 -14.20 -9.45 -3.87
CA ALA A 31 -13.05 -9.58 -2.98
C ALA A 31 -11.80 -8.86 -3.52
N ALA A 32 -11.58 -8.87 -4.83
CA ALA A 32 -10.43 -8.19 -5.44
C ALA A 32 -10.56 -6.65 -5.39
N VAL A 33 -11.79 -6.13 -5.52
CA VAL A 33 -12.08 -4.70 -5.40
C VAL A 33 -11.98 -4.25 -3.94
N LYS A 34 -12.52 -5.03 -3.00
CA LYS A 34 -12.37 -4.78 -1.56
C LYS A 34 -10.91 -4.74 -1.14
N HIS A 35 -10.10 -5.67 -1.64
CA HIS A 35 -8.66 -5.68 -1.37
C HIS A 35 -7.97 -4.42 -1.88
N ALA A 36 -8.23 -4.03 -3.13
CA ALA A 36 -7.67 -2.82 -3.72
C ALA A 36 -8.06 -1.54 -2.94
N LEU A 37 -9.30 -1.45 -2.48
CA LEU A 37 -9.78 -0.35 -1.63
C LEU A 37 -9.08 -0.29 -0.27
N ARG A 38 -8.87 -1.45 0.38
CA ARG A 38 -8.12 -1.52 1.64
C ARG A 38 -6.67 -1.10 1.48
N VAL A 39 -6.05 -1.48 0.36
CA VAL A 39 -4.68 -1.02 0.02
C VAL A 39 -4.67 0.49 -0.19
N HIS A 40 -5.65 1.05 -0.90
CA HIS A 40 -5.76 2.51 -1.07
C HIS A 40 -5.93 3.24 0.27
N ALA A 41 -6.85 2.79 1.12
CA ALA A 41 -7.08 3.40 2.44
C ALA A 41 -5.81 3.37 3.30
N ALA A 42 -5.07 2.25 3.29
CA ALA A 42 -3.79 2.16 3.99
C ALA A 42 -2.74 3.16 3.46
N LEU A 43 -2.71 3.40 2.15
CA LEU A 43 -1.80 4.38 1.54
C LEU A 43 -2.19 5.82 1.87
N ASP A 44 -3.48 6.14 1.83
CA ASP A 44 -4.01 7.48 2.08
C ASP A 44 -3.82 7.88 3.55
N LEU A 45 -4.03 6.93 4.47
CA LEU A 45 -3.79 7.11 5.91
C LEU A 45 -2.31 7.05 6.29
N GLY A 46 -1.41 6.70 5.36
CA GLY A 46 0.00 6.44 5.67
C GLY A 46 0.21 5.23 6.59
N ASP A 47 -0.76 4.31 6.66
CA ASP A 47 -0.65 3.04 7.38
C ASP A 47 0.14 2.03 6.56
N TYR A 48 1.47 2.20 6.61
CA TYR A 48 2.41 1.35 5.91
C TYR A 48 2.42 -0.10 6.46
N ASP A 49 2.07 -0.31 7.72
CA ASP A 49 2.03 -1.63 8.36
C ASP A 49 0.91 -2.50 7.74
N THR A 50 -0.28 -1.92 7.60
CA THR A 50 -1.39 -2.56 6.90
C THR A 50 -1.09 -2.76 5.41
N PHE A 51 -0.42 -1.80 4.76
CA PHE A 51 0.01 -1.98 3.36
C PHE A 51 0.93 -3.20 3.19
N PHE A 52 1.99 -3.32 3.98
CA PHE A 52 2.95 -4.43 3.84
C PHE A 52 2.34 -5.79 4.23
N ARG A 53 1.31 -5.83 5.07
CA ARG A 53 0.53 -7.05 5.36
C ARG A 53 -0.39 -7.45 4.21
N LEU A 54 -1.05 -6.49 3.57
CA LEU A 54 -1.95 -6.72 2.43
C LEU A 54 -1.20 -7.02 1.13
N TYR A 55 0.04 -6.52 1.00
CA TYR A 55 0.88 -6.73 -0.18
C TYR A 55 1.00 -8.20 -0.63
N PRO A 56 1.42 -9.17 0.21
CA PRO A 56 1.53 -10.57 -0.19
C PRO A 56 0.18 -11.24 -0.47
N GLN A 57 -0.93 -10.70 0.03
CA GLN A 57 -2.27 -11.23 -0.19
C GLN A 57 -2.90 -10.74 -1.50
N THR A 58 -2.20 -9.89 -2.27
CA THR A 58 -2.72 -9.31 -3.51
C THR A 58 -2.85 -10.38 -4.60
N PRO A 59 -4.06 -10.65 -5.11
CA PRO A 59 -4.28 -11.64 -6.15
C PRO A 59 -3.82 -11.14 -7.54
N ASN A 60 -3.38 -12.07 -8.39
CA ASN A 60 -3.11 -11.86 -9.82
C ASN A 60 -2.03 -10.78 -10.12
N GLN A 61 -2.20 -10.03 -11.23
CA GLN A 61 -1.26 -9.03 -11.72
C GLN A 61 -1.09 -7.79 -10.81
N GLY A 62 -1.96 -7.63 -9.81
CA GLY A 62 -1.83 -6.56 -8.79
C GLY A 62 -0.51 -6.64 -8.02
N ARG A 63 0.07 -7.84 -7.89
CA ARG A 63 1.40 -8.04 -7.30
C ARG A 63 2.53 -7.45 -8.14
N CYS A 64 2.45 -7.52 -9.48
CA CYS A 64 3.46 -6.94 -10.36
C CYS A 64 3.43 -5.41 -10.27
N ILE A 65 2.23 -4.85 -10.28
CA ILE A 65 1.99 -3.41 -10.14
C ILE A 65 2.45 -2.90 -8.77
N ALA A 66 2.08 -3.59 -7.69
CA ALA A 66 2.49 -3.24 -6.34
C ALA A 66 4.01 -3.35 -6.12
N LYS A 67 4.71 -4.26 -6.82
CA LYS A 67 6.18 -4.39 -6.77
C LYS A 67 6.89 -3.09 -7.12
N HIS A 68 6.37 -2.34 -8.09
CA HIS A 68 6.92 -1.05 -8.51
C HIS A 68 6.70 0.05 -7.46
N MET A 69 5.64 -0.05 -6.66
CA MET A 69 5.32 0.91 -5.59
C MET A 69 6.09 0.64 -4.30
N ARG A 70 6.47 -0.62 -4.06
CA ARG A 70 7.14 -1.07 -2.83
C ARG A 70 8.34 -0.20 -2.46
N ASP A 71 9.20 0.10 -3.43
CA ASP A 71 10.45 0.83 -3.16
C ASP A 71 10.18 2.31 -2.87
N LYS A 72 9.23 2.92 -3.61
CA LYS A 72 8.75 4.29 -3.32
C LYS A 72 8.12 4.39 -1.93
N LEU A 73 7.34 3.38 -1.54
CA LEU A 73 6.65 3.35 -0.26
C LEU A 73 7.62 3.16 0.89
N ARG A 74 8.61 2.27 0.77
CA ARG A 74 9.69 2.14 1.77
C ARG A 74 10.40 3.46 2.03
N LEU A 75 10.73 4.22 0.99
CA LEU A 75 11.34 5.54 1.14
C LEU A 75 10.40 6.57 1.80
N ARG A 76 9.09 6.51 1.55
CA ARG A 76 8.10 7.35 2.23
C ARG A 76 7.97 6.96 3.71
N THR A 77 7.80 5.68 4.00
CA THR A 77 7.74 5.14 5.37
C THR A 77 9.00 5.51 6.16
N LEU A 78 10.19 5.33 5.58
CA LEU A 78 11.45 5.69 6.25
C LEU A 78 11.50 7.18 6.60
N ARG A 79 11.12 8.08 5.68
CA ARG A 79 11.05 9.52 5.97
C ARG A 79 10.06 9.85 7.10
N VAL A 80 8.93 9.16 7.17
CA VAL A 80 7.95 9.33 8.24
C VAL A 80 8.52 8.83 9.58
N LEU A 81 9.13 7.64 9.61
CA LEU A 81 9.75 7.08 10.81
C LEU A 81 10.85 7.99 11.36
N LEU A 82 11.75 8.47 10.49
CA LEU A 82 12.83 9.38 10.88
C LEU A 82 12.34 10.73 11.41
N ARG A 83 11.14 11.18 11.00
CA ARG A 83 10.52 12.39 11.54
C ARG A 83 9.82 12.13 12.87
N ALA A 84 9.16 10.99 13.02
CA ALA A 84 8.36 10.66 14.20
C ALA A 84 9.19 10.19 15.40
N TYR A 85 10.28 9.45 15.18
CA TYR A 85 11.08 8.81 16.25
C TYR A 85 12.39 9.54 16.60
N LYS A 86 12.52 10.83 16.31
CA LYS A 86 13.75 11.58 16.68
C LYS A 86 13.99 11.50 18.20
N PRO A 87 15.25 11.36 18.67
CA PRO A 87 16.51 11.34 17.92
C PRO A 87 16.97 9.96 17.42
N THR A 88 16.44 8.87 17.98
CA THR A 88 16.92 7.51 17.71
C THR A 88 15.77 6.52 17.56
N ILE A 89 15.85 5.70 16.52
CA ILE A 89 14.94 4.57 16.28
C ILE A 89 15.76 3.27 16.20
N PRO A 90 15.38 2.20 16.91
CA PRO A 90 16.04 0.91 16.78
C PRO A 90 15.95 0.38 15.34
N ALA A 91 17.06 -0.15 14.80
CA ALA A 91 17.10 -0.72 13.45
C ALA A 91 16.11 -1.89 13.28
N SER A 92 15.83 -2.64 14.36
CA SER A 92 14.83 -3.70 14.39
C SER A 92 13.41 -3.18 14.11
N GLU A 93 13.05 -2.01 14.65
CA GLU A 93 11.76 -1.36 14.43
C GLU A 93 11.62 -0.83 13.01
N VAL A 94 12.67 -0.19 12.49
CA VAL A 94 12.73 0.26 11.09
C VAL A 94 12.52 -0.92 10.15
N ARG A 95 13.23 -2.04 10.40
CA ARG A 95 13.13 -3.26 9.60
C ARG A 95 11.73 -3.85 9.60
N ARG A 96 11.10 -3.93 10.77
CA ARG A 96 9.72 -4.41 10.94
C ARG A 96 8.73 -3.53 10.17
N LYS A 97 8.82 -2.22 10.35
CA LYS A 97 7.90 -1.24 9.73
C LYS A 97 8.06 -1.13 8.21
N LEU A 98 9.24 -1.44 7.67
CA LEU A 98 9.50 -1.47 6.22
C LEU A 98 9.14 -2.81 5.55
N GLY A 99 8.61 -3.77 6.32
CA GLY A 99 8.17 -5.06 5.81
C GLY A 99 9.31 -5.96 5.33
N PHE A 100 10.53 -5.80 5.85
CA PHE A 100 11.63 -6.72 5.58
C PHE A 100 11.42 -8.02 6.37
N LYS A 101 11.30 -9.14 5.66
CA LYS A 101 11.26 -10.49 6.24
C LYS A 101 12.66 -11.07 6.20
N GLY A 102 13.41 -10.93 7.29
CA GLY A 102 14.75 -11.50 7.43
C GLY A 102 15.66 -10.59 8.24
N ALA A 103 16.33 -11.17 9.24
CA ALA A 103 17.60 -10.62 9.68
C ALA A 103 18.61 -10.99 8.61
N ASP A 104 19.11 -10.01 7.88
CA ASP A 104 20.34 -10.20 7.10
C ASP A 104 21.44 -10.49 8.14
N ALA A 105 21.81 -11.77 8.22
CA ALA A 105 23.00 -12.28 8.87
C ALA A 105 24.01 -12.61 7.77
#